data_AF-A0A9P6XDE5-F1
#
_entry.id   AF-A0A9P6XDE5-F1
#
_cell.length_a   1.000
_cell.length_b   1.000
_cell.length_c   1.000
_cell.angle_alpha   90.00
_cell.angle_beta   90.00
_cell.angle_gamma   90.00
#
_symmetry.space_group_name_H-M   'P 1'
#
loop_
_entity.id
_entity.type
_entity.pdbx_description
1 polymer ?
#
loop_
_entity_poly.entity_id
_entity_poly.type
_entity_poly.pdbx_seq_one_letter_code
_entity_poly.pdbx_strand_id
1 'polypeptide(L)'
;MHHNSKQLQKLQADLATAHAEICKLQQENAFLRKQLAPKLSITYTPPSPSGHTTSSTVSSFPCSPPTPSKRLLSPSNASTPFPKIAKPKRDNSQPSLAAIARQFSSPAEPTSFKLIHVPVRHHLPLQQLRSNLRRLHINTRRILDIHYSDRNLASFLIHIGYETELRSHLSKFNIAVRDDFDPLYPSIIRDPTFVNEPIDRKVQHTRIAFLHRICVALP
;
A
#
# COMPACT_ATOMS: atom_id res chain seq x y z
N MET A 1 -21.83 54.48 15.84
CA MET A 1 -21.25 53.75 17.00
C MET A 1 -22.10 52.57 17.49
N HIS A 2 -23.44 52.68 17.57
CA HIS A 2 -24.31 51.60 18.09
C HIS A 2 -24.42 50.30 17.23
N HIS A 3 -24.10 50.35 15.94
CA HIS A 3 -24.26 49.19 15.05
C HIS A 3 -23.18 48.11 15.27
N ASN A 4 -21.92 48.52 15.47
CA ASN A 4 -20.80 47.59 15.69
C ASN A 4 -20.92 46.80 17.00
N SER A 5 -21.46 47.42 18.06
CA SER A 5 -21.66 46.75 19.35
C SER A 5 -22.68 45.61 19.26
N LYS A 6 -23.79 45.81 18.53
CA LYS A 6 -24.81 44.77 18.30
C LYS A 6 -24.26 43.59 17.48
N GLN A 7 -23.42 43.87 16.48
CA GLN A 7 -22.78 42.82 15.69
C GLN A 7 -21.79 42.00 16.52
N LEU A 8 -20.98 42.65 17.36
CA LEU A 8 -20.03 41.97 18.24
C LEU A 8 -20.75 41.05 19.25
N GLN A 9 -21.85 41.53 19.82
CA GLN A 9 -22.66 40.74 20.75
C GLN A 9 -23.32 39.52 20.06
N LYS A 10 -23.77 39.67 18.81
CA LYS A 10 -24.31 38.57 18.01
C LYS A 10 -23.25 37.50 17.74
N LEU A 11 -22.05 37.92 17.31
CA LEU A 11 -20.94 37.00 17.06
C LEU A 11 -20.51 36.24 18.32
N GLN A 12 -20.53 36.90 19.48
CA GLN A 12 -20.21 36.26 20.75
C GLN A 12 -21.26 35.22 21.16
N ALA A 13 -22.55 35.48 20.89
CA ALA A 13 -23.62 34.50 21.09
C ALA A 13 -23.49 33.31 20.15
N ASP A 14 -23.19 33.55 18.87
CA ASP A 14 -23.00 32.50 17.87
C ASP A 14 -21.79 31.61 18.21
N LEU A 15 -20.70 32.20 18.70
CA LEU A 15 -19.54 31.44 19.20
C LEU A 15 -19.89 30.58 20.41
N ALA A 16 -20.64 31.12 21.37
CA ALA A 16 -21.07 30.35 22.54
C ALA A 16 -21.95 29.16 22.14
N THR A 17 -22.88 29.35 21.20
CA THR A 17 -23.72 28.28 20.65
C THR A 17 -22.89 27.22 19.94
N ALA A 18 -21.94 27.62 19.09
CA ALA A 18 -21.07 26.68 18.37
C ALA A 18 -20.22 25.84 19.34
N HIS A 19 -19.70 26.45 20.41
CA HIS A 19 -18.93 25.73 21.42
C HIS A 19 -19.79 24.70 22.18
N ALA A 20 -21.05 25.03 22.49
CA ALA A 20 -21.98 24.10 23.11
C ALA A 20 -22.29 22.89 22.20
N GLU A 21 -22.49 23.12 20.91
CA GLU A 21 -22.70 22.04 19.94
C GLU A 21 -21.47 21.14 19.79
N ILE A 22 -20.26 21.71 19.75
CA ILE A 22 -19.02 20.94 19.68
C ILE A 22 -18.88 20.04 20.91
N CYS A 23 -19.13 20.56 22.11
CA CYS A 23 -19.09 19.76 23.34
C CYS A 23 -20.10 18.60 23.28
N LYS A 24 -21.33 18.86 22.81
CA LYS A 24 -22.36 17.83 22.66
C LYS A 24 -21.93 16.74 21.68
N LEU A 25 -21.44 17.12 20.50
CA LEU A 25 -20.99 16.18 19.47
C LEU A 25 -19.77 15.37 19.91
N GLN A 26 -18.86 15.97 20.68
CA GLN A 26 -17.72 15.25 21.25
C GLN A 26 -18.17 14.20 22.28
N GLN A 27 -19.16 14.52 23.11
CA GLN A 27 -19.71 13.59 24.09
C GLN A 27 -20.42 12.40 23.40
N GLU A 28 -21.20 12.67 22.36
CA GLU A 28 -21.86 11.63 21.56
C GLU A 28 -20.84 10.72 20.86
N ASN A 29 -19.80 11.29 20.23
CA ASN A 29 -18.73 10.51 19.63
C ASN A 29 -17.98 9.65 20.65
N ALA A 30 -17.73 10.17 21.86
CA ALA A 30 -17.11 9.41 22.94
C ALA A 30 -18.00 8.25 23.39
N PHE A 31 -19.32 8.45 23.45
CA PHE A 31 -20.29 7.41 23.78
C PHE A 31 -20.35 6.31 22.71
N LEU A 32 -20.45 6.69 21.43
CA LEU A 32 -20.46 5.74 20.30
C LEU A 32 -19.17 4.91 20.26
N ARG A 33 -18.01 5.53 20.52
CA ARG A 33 -16.72 4.83 20.62
C ARG A 33 -16.71 3.79 21.73
N LYS A 34 -17.29 4.09 22.90
CA LYS A 34 -17.41 3.12 24.00
C LYS A 34 -18.35 1.95 23.65
N GLN A 35 -19.41 2.19 22.88
CA GLN A 35 -20.30 1.12 22.41
C GLN A 35 -19.67 0.22 21.34
N LEU A 36 -18.73 0.74 20.56
CA LEU A 36 -18.02 -0.02 19.52
C LEU A 36 -16.86 -0.86 20.08
N ALA A 37 -16.33 -0.50 21.25
CA ALA A 37 -15.20 -1.18 21.90
C ALA A 37 -15.40 -2.66 22.27
N PRO A 38 -16.61 -3.19 22.57
CA PRO A 38 -16.75 -4.62 22.88
C PRO A 38 -16.76 -5.54 21.65
N LYS A 39 -16.82 -5.01 20.41
CA LYS A 39 -17.04 -5.83 19.20
C LYS A 39 -15.77 -6.36 18.52
N LEU A 40 -14.60 -6.24 19.16
CA LEU A 40 -13.31 -6.72 18.63
C LEU A 40 -12.46 -7.49 19.65
N SER A 41 -13.04 -8.03 20.72
CA SER A 41 -12.31 -8.94 21.61
C SER A 41 -12.44 -10.38 21.12
N ILE A 42 -11.61 -10.76 20.14
CA ILE A 42 -11.25 -12.17 19.93
C ILE A 42 -10.16 -12.44 20.96
N THR A 43 -10.55 -13.02 22.10
CA THR A 43 -9.64 -13.49 23.14
C THR A 43 -8.76 -14.61 22.59
N TYR A 44 -7.50 -14.33 22.28
CA TYR A 44 -6.46 -15.35 22.19
C TYR A 44 -5.74 -15.42 23.54
N THR A 45 -6.06 -16.48 24.30
CA THR A 45 -5.29 -16.92 25.46
C THR A 45 -3.98 -17.57 24.99
N PRO A 46 -2.82 -17.23 25.57
CA PRO A 46 -1.57 -17.93 25.27
C PRO A 46 -1.41 -19.16 26.20
N PRO A 47 -0.97 -20.33 25.70
CA PRO A 47 -0.53 -21.41 26.57
C PRO A 47 0.94 -21.23 26.95
N SER A 48 1.20 -21.32 28.26
CA SER A 48 2.53 -21.36 28.90
C SER A 48 3.14 -22.78 28.77
N PRO A 49 4.48 -22.94 28.85
CA PRO A 49 5.16 -24.20 28.50
C PRO A 49 5.40 -25.09 29.73
N SER A 50 5.16 -26.40 29.58
CA SER A 50 5.78 -27.45 30.42
C SER A 50 5.68 -28.81 29.70
N GLY A 51 6.62 -29.71 30.01
CA GLY A 51 6.86 -31.02 29.35
C GLY A 51 5.66 -31.98 29.34
N HIS A 52 5.73 -33.22 28.86
CA HIS A 52 6.74 -34.26 29.02
C HIS A 52 6.48 -35.42 28.00
N THR A 53 7.55 -36.07 27.54
CA THR A 53 7.74 -37.55 27.45
C THR A 53 6.96 -38.46 26.45
N THR A 54 7.76 -39.33 25.79
CA THR A 54 7.54 -40.65 25.09
C THR A 54 6.96 -40.68 23.66
N SER A 55 7.78 -41.05 22.65
CA SER A 55 8.02 -42.40 22.05
C SER A 55 6.96 -42.75 20.99
N SER A 56 7.16 -43.33 19.80
CA SER A 56 8.24 -43.92 18.98
C SER A 56 7.73 -43.82 17.52
N THR A 57 8.52 -43.86 16.45
CA THR A 57 8.84 -45.13 15.75
C THR A 57 9.69 -44.84 14.51
N VAL A 58 10.79 -45.59 14.47
CA VAL A 58 11.78 -45.89 13.43
C VAL A 58 11.37 -45.83 11.95
N SER A 59 12.29 -45.32 11.11
CA SER A 59 12.84 -46.10 9.99
C SER A 59 14.22 -45.56 9.58
N SER A 60 15.06 -46.49 9.14
CA SER A 60 16.52 -46.58 9.24
C SER A 60 17.31 -46.19 7.97
N PHE A 61 18.44 -45.48 8.19
CA PHE A 61 19.84 -45.52 7.64
C PHE A 61 20.16 -46.14 6.25
N PRO A 62 21.38 -46.01 5.64
CA PRO A 62 22.64 -45.33 6.05
C PRO A 62 23.31 -44.43 4.95
N CYS A 63 24.11 -43.40 5.28
CA CYS A 63 25.58 -43.35 5.53
C CYS A 63 26.54 -43.46 4.30
N SER A 64 26.92 -42.28 3.74
CA SER A 64 28.26 -41.78 3.31
C SER A 64 29.22 -42.62 2.39
N PRO A 65 30.46 -42.13 2.03
CA PRO A 65 30.85 -41.52 0.74
C PRO A 65 31.95 -42.31 -0.03
N PRO A 66 32.49 -41.80 -1.17
CA PRO A 66 33.96 -41.69 -1.25
C PRO A 66 34.54 -40.55 -2.15
N THR A 67 35.67 -39.99 -1.72
CA THR A 67 36.79 -39.48 -2.56
C THR A 67 37.94 -40.50 -2.48
N PRO A 68 38.79 -40.77 -3.51
CA PRO A 68 40.04 -39.98 -3.67
C PRO A 68 40.79 -40.05 -5.05
N SER A 69 41.64 -39.05 -5.37
CA SER A 69 43.02 -39.19 -5.95
C SER A 69 43.54 -37.83 -6.45
N LYS A 70 44.53 -37.19 -5.80
CA LYS A 70 46.02 -37.30 -5.96
C LYS A 70 46.53 -36.98 -7.38
N ARG A 71 47.35 -35.90 -7.55
CA ARG A 71 48.85 -35.96 -7.70
C ARG A 71 49.53 -34.64 -8.22
N LEU A 72 50.54 -34.15 -7.46
CA LEU A 72 51.81 -33.39 -7.71
C LEU A 72 51.87 -32.11 -8.62
N LEU A 73 52.32 -30.91 -8.15
CA LEU A 73 53.70 -30.33 -7.94
C LEU A 73 54.50 -30.13 -9.27
N SER A 74 55.17 -29.02 -9.69
CA SER A 74 55.65 -27.68 -9.20
C SER A 74 56.33 -26.97 -10.43
N PRO A 75 57.22 -25.93 -10.41
CA PRO A 75 57.37 -24.63 -9.69
C PRO A 75 57.54 -23.39 -10.65
N SER A 76 57.60 -22.15 -10.13
CA SER A 76 58.69 -21.16 -10.38
C SER A 76 58.33 -19.70 -9.99
N ASN A 77 59.00 -19.23 -8.93
CA ASN A 77 59.63 -17.92 -8.65
C ASN A 77 58.96 -16.59 -9.05
N ALA A 78 58.67 -15.74 -8.04
CA ALA A 78 59.41 -14.49 -7.75
C ALA A 78 58.67 -13.65 -6.69
N SER A 79 59.42 -13.16 -5.71
CA SER A 79 58.94 -12.41 -4.54
C SER A 79 58.78 -10.91 -4.84
N THR A 80 57.70 -10.29 -4.37
CA THR A 80 57.62 -8.83 -4.09
C THR A 80 56.67 -8.64 -2.90
N PRO A 81 57.11 -8.03 -1.78
CA PRO A 81 56.24 -7.79 -0.63
C PRO A 81 55.57 -6.42 -0.76
N PHE A 82 54.31 -6.41 -1.21
CA PHE A 82 53.42 -5.28 -0.98
C PHE A 82 52.59 -5.56 0.28
N PRO A 83 52.45 -4.62 1.24
CA PRO A 83 51.57 -4.80 2.38
C PRO A 83 50.13 -4.85 1.89
N LYS A 84 49.61 -6.08 1.75
CA LYS A 84 48.20 -6.33 1.48
C LYS A 84 47.41 -5.88 2.70
N ILE A 85 46.82 -4.69 2.65
CA ILE A 85 45.67 -4.36 3.47
C ILE A 85 44.60 -5.40 3.11
N ALA A 86 44.43 -6.37 4.01
CA ALA A 86 43.38 -7.37 3.89
C ALA A 86 42.04 -6.63 3.94
N LYS A 87 41.41 -6.48 2.78
CA LYS A 87 39.98 -6.12 2.73
C LYS A 87 39.24 -7.18 3.55
N PRO A 88 38.41 -6.81 4.53
CA PRO A 88 37.64 -7.80 5.26
C PRO A 88 36.81 -8.57 4.23
N LYS A 89 36.96 -9.90 4.22
CA LYS A 89 36.06 -10.79 3.50
C LYS A 89 34.66 -10.41 3.98
N ARG A 90 33.82 -9.92 3.07
CA ARG A 90 32.40 -9.81 3.36
C ARG A 90 31.92 -11.24 3.60
N ASP A 91 31.67 -11.56 4.86
CA ASP A 91 30.99 -12.81 5.19
C ASP A 91 29.63 -12.75 4.48
N ASN A 92 29.43 -13.68 3.55
CA ASN A 92 28.13 -13.95 2.92
C ASN A 92 27.21 -14.66 3.93
N SER A 93 27.16 -14.14 5.16
CA SER A 93 26.28 -14.65 6.21
C SER A 93 24.84 -14.32 5.82
N GLN A 94 24.02 -15.36 5.67
CA GLN A 94 22.60 -15.20 5.41
C GLN A 94 21.96 -14.39 6.56
N PRO A 95 21.05 -13.44 6.27
CA PRO A 95 20.38 -12.67 7.30
C PRO A 95 19.66 -13.60 8.27
N SER A 96 19.77 -13.31 9.58
CA SER A 96 19.10 -14.10 10.61
C SER A 96 17.59 -14.10 10.42
N LEU A 97 16.89 -15.15 10.89
CA LEU A 97 15.44 -15.22 10.87
C LEU A 97 14.79 -13.98 11.51
N ALA A 98 15.41 -13.43 12.57
CA ALA A 98 14.96 -12.19 13.19
C ALA A 98 15.12 -10.97 12.26
N ALA A 99 16.21 -10.88 11.49
CA ALA A 99 16.40 -9.82 10.51
C ALA A 99 15.39 -9.92 9.34
N ILE A 100 15.07 -11.13 8.90
CA ILE A 100 14.03 -11.40 7.90
C ILE A 100 12.65 -11.02 8.47
N ALA A 101 12.33 -11.45 9.69
CA ALA A 101 11.07 -11.14 10.35
C ALA A 101 10.85 -9.62 10.53
N ARG A 102 11.93 -8.86 10.79
CA ARG A 102 11.87 -7.39 10.89
C ARG A 102 11.45 -6.71 9.58
N GLN A 103 11.63 -7.34 8.42
CA GLN A 103 11.18 -6.79 7.14
C GLN A 103 9.64 -6.77 7.01
N PHE A 104 8.95 -7.63 7.76
CA PHE A 104 7.49 -7.70 7.80
C PHE A 104 6.88 -6.88 8.94
N SER A 105 7.69 -6.15 9.69
CA SER A 105 7.20 -5.27 10.76
C SER A 105 6.48 -4.05 10.14
N SER A 106 5.36 -3.65 10.74
CA SER A 106 4.59 -2.49 10.25
C SER A 106 5.48 -1.25 10.22
N PRO A 107 5.44 -0.44 9.14
CA PRO A 107 6.03 0.88 9.13
C PRO A 107 5.47 1.72 10.27
N ALA A 108 6.31 2.60 10.85
CA ALA A 108 5.91 3.50 11.93
C ALA A 108 4.88 4.54 11.47
N GLU A 109 4.81 4.84 10.17
CA GLU A 109 3.80 5.70 9.57
C GLU A 109 2.88 4.95 8.60
N PRO A 110 1.56 5.21 8.63
CA PRO A 110 0.64 4.67 7.65
C PRO A 110 1.02 5.20 6.26
N THR A 111 1.49 4.28 5.41
CA THR A 111 1.80 4.57 4.01
C THR A 111 0.51 4.91 3.28
N SER A 112 0.37 6.14 2.80
CA SER A 112 -0.82 6.59 2.09
C SER A 112 -0.69 6.36 0.58
N PHE A 113 -1.82 5.95 -0.02
CA PHE A 113 -1.93 5.66 -1.45
C PHE A 113 -2.96 6.59 -2.08
N LYS A 114 -2.76 6.89 -3.37
CA LYS A 114 -3.65 7.76 -4.14
C LYS A 114 -3.91 7.16 -5.51
N LEU A 115 -5.14 7.38 -5.99
CA LEU A 115 -5.53 7.07 -7.35
C LEU A 115 -5.37 8.33 -8.22
N ILE A 116 -4.63 8.21 -9.31
CA ILE A 116 -4.49 9.27 -10.31
C ILE A 116 -5.21 8.84 -11.59
N HIS A 117 -6.09 9.70 -12.10
CA HIS A 117 -6.83 9.43 -13.32
C HIS A 117 -6.19 10.09 -14.53
N VAL A 118 -5.84 9.27 -15.52
CA VAL A 118 -5.17 9.68 -16.75
C VAL A 118 -6.05 9.34 -17.94
N PRO A 119 -6.39 10.34 -18.79
CA PRO A 119 -7.13 10.10 -20.02
C PRO A 119 -6.38 9.15 -20.95
N VAL A 120 -7.09 8.18 -21.51
CA VAL A 120 -6.57 7.25 -22.51
C VAL A 120 -7.53 7.23 -23.69
N ARG A 121 -7.01 7.23 -24.93
CA ARG A 121 -7.83 7.30 -26.14
C ARG A 121 -8.76 6.08 -26.31
N HIS A 122 -8.29 4.91 -25.90
CA HIS A 122 -9.01 3.65 -25.94
C HIS A 122 -8.41 2.69 -24.93
N HIS A 123 -9.14 1.63 -24.60
CA HIS A 123 -8.66 0.59 -23.71
C HIS A 123 -7.46 -0.15 -24.33
N LEU A 124 -6.34 -0.16 -23.63
CA LEU A 124 -5.12 -0.88 -24.04
C LEU A 124 -4.93 -2.13 -23.16
N PRO A 125 -4.41 -3.24 -23.71
CA PRO A 125 -3.93 -4.34 -22.87
C PRO A 125 -2.92 -3.81 -21.83
N LEU A 126 -3.00 -4.28 -20.58
CA LEU A 126 -2.17 -3.77 -19.48
C LEU A 126 -0.67 -3.83 -19.80
N GLN A 127 -0.23 -4.88 -20.50
CA GLN A 127 1.16 -5.01 -20.95
C GLN A 127 1.57 -3.89 -21.90
N GLN A 128 0.71 -3.54 -22.87
CA GLN A 128 0.96 -2.47 -23.83
C GLN A 128 0.94 -1.10 -23.13
N LEU A 129 -0.02 -0.87 -22.23
CA LEU A 129 -0.07 0.36 -21.44
C LEU A 129 1.21 0.54 -20.60
N ARG A 130 1.64 -0.50 -19.87
CA ARG A 130 2.90 -0.45 -19.11
C ARG A 130 4.13 -0.27 -20.02
N SER A 131 4.15 -0.87 -21.21
CA SER A 131 5.22 -0.63 -22.19
C SER A 131 5.25 0.81 -22.67
N ASN A 132 4.09 1.42 -22.95
CA ASN A 132 4.00 2.82 -23.36
C ASN A 132 4.45 3.76 -22.23
N LEU A 133 4.03 3.52 -20.98
CA LEU A 133 4.48 4.30 -19.83
C LEU A 133 6.01 4.24 -19.67
N ARG A 134 6.63 3.07 -19.85
CA ARG A 134 8.10 2.94 -19.84
C ARG A 134 8.77 3.73 -20.98
N ARG A 135 8.19 3.73 -22.18
CA ARG A 135 8.69 4.54 -23.32
C ARG A 135 8.59 6.04 -23.05
N LEU A 136 7.61 6.46 -22.25
CA LEU A 136 7.48 7.83 -21.74
C LEU A 136 8.38 8.10 -20.52
N HIS A 137 9.32 7.21 -20.19
CA HIS A 137 10.22 7.33 -19.03
C HIS A 137 9.48 7.42 -17.68
N ILE A 138 8.27 6.87 -17.59
CA ILE A 138 7.52 6.75 -16.34
C ILE A 138 7.91 5.44 -15.65
N ASN A 139 8.26 5.53 -14.37
CA ASN A 139 8.64 4.36 -13.58
C ASN A 139 7.41 3.52 -13.22
N THR A 140 7.12 2.50 -14.03
CA THR A 140 5.96 1.61 -13.81
C THR A 140 6.08 0.73 -12.57
N ARG A 141 7.27 0.62 -11.94
CA ARG A 141 7.44 -0.14 -10.69
C ARG A 141 6.85 0.59 -9.48
N ARG A 142 6.69 1.90 -9.57
CA ARG A 142 6.06 2.74 -8.53
C ARG A 142 4.55 2.87 -8.69
N ILE A 143 3.99 2.29 -9.76
CA ILE A 143 2.56 2.16 -9.98
C ILE A 143 2.16 0.78 -9.46
N LEU A 144 1.40 0.76 -8.37
CA LEU A 144 0.97 -0.46 -7.68
C LEU A 144 -0.03 -1.22 -8.54
N ASP A 145 -1.04 -0.52 -9.04
CA ASP A 145 -1.99 -1.12 -9.95
C ASP A 145 -2.56 -0.12 -10.97
N ILE A 146 -3.15 -0.68 -12.04
CA ILE A 146 -3.74 0.07 -13.14
C ILE A 146 -5.13 -0.49 -13.40
N HIS A 147 -6.16 0.36 -13.25
CA HIS A 147 -7.54 0.01 -13.55
C HIS A 147 -8.15 0.97 -14.57
N TYR A 148 -9.08 0.48 -15.37
CA TYR A 148 -9.89 1.34 -16.23
C TYR A 148 -11.15 1.76 -15.46
N SER A 149 -11.18 3.01 -15.01
CA SER A 149 -12.32 3.53 -14.24
C SER A 149 -13.52 3.86 -15.14
N ASP A 150 -13.26 4.30 -16.38
CA ASP A 150 -14.27 4.55 -17.43
C ASP A 150 -13.66 4.26 -18.82
N ARG A 151 -14.46 4.32 -19.89
CA ARG A 151 -14.10 3.92 -21.27
C ARG A 151 -12.80 4.54 -21.80
N ASN A 152 -12.50 5.77 -21.38
CA ASN A 152 -11.35 6.56 -21.82
C ASN A 152 -10.50 7.05 -20.65
N LEU A 153 -10.53 6.35 -19.52
CA LEU A 153 -9.87 6.79 -18.30
C LEU A 153 -9.18 5.61 -17.62
N ALA A 154 -7.84 5.67 -17.60
CA ALA A 154 -7.04 4.77 -16.79
C ALA A 154 -6.74 5.42 -15.45
N SER A 155 -6.66 4.59 -14.41
CA SER A 155 -6.49 5.00 -13.04
C SER A 155 -5.29 4.27 -12.48
N PHE A 156 -4.32 5.03 -11.97
CA PHE A 156 -3.07 4.51 -11.45
C PHE A 156 -3.08 4.60 -9.93
N LEU A 157 -2.98 3.45 -9.27
CA LEU A 157 -2.78 3.40 -7.83
C LEU A 157 -1.29 3.59 -7.55
N ILE A 158 -0.96 4.64 -6.80
CA ILE A 158 0.42 5.02 -6.51
C ILE A 158 0.61 5.34 -5.03
N HIS A 159 1.85 5.31 -4.58
CA HIS A 159 2.24 5.91 -3.31
C HIS A 159 2.16 7.45 -3.40
N ILE A 160 1.68 8.12 -2.35
CA ILE A 160 1.53 9.59 -2.34
C ILE A 160 2.85 10.32 -2.65
N GLY A 161 3.98 9.79 -2.18
CA GLY A 161 5.30 10.37 -2.43
C GLY A 161 5.76 10.35 -3.89
N TYR A 162 5.09 9.57 -4.75
CA TYR A 162 5.37 9.52 -6.20
C TYR A 162 4.43 10.43 -7.02
N GLU A 163 3.42 11.02 -6.38
CA GLU A 163 2.38 11.79 -7.05
C GLU A 163 2.92 12.97 -7.87
N THR A 164 3.81 13.77 -7.27
CA THR A 164 4.38 14.98 -7.89
C THR A 164 5.30 14.62 -9.05
N GLU A 165 6.12 13.58 -8.89
CA GLU A 165 7.01 13.05 -9.94
C GLU A 165 6.20 12.56 -11.14
N LEU A 166 5.15 11.76 -10.89
CA LEU A 166 4.29 11.23 -11.94
C LEU A 166 3.56 12.35 -12.69
N ARG A 167 2.97 13.33 -11.99
CA ARG A 167 2.32 14.48 -12.63
C ARG A 167 3.31 15.29 -13.47
N SER A 168 4.52 15.52 -12.97
CA SER A 168 5.57 16.20 -13.73
C SER A 168 5.91 15.46 -15.03
N HIS A 169 6.08 14.14 -14.97
CA HIS A 169 6.33 13.34 -16.17
C HIS A 169 5.18 13.36 -17.17
N LEU A 170 3.93 13.24 -16.72
CA LEU A 170 2.77 13.32 -17.60
C LEU A 170 2.65 14.71 -18.27
N SER A 171 2.91 15.77 -17.51
CA SER A 171 2.89 17.15 -18.01
C SER A 171 3.92 17.40 -19.13
N LYS A 172 5.12 16.81 -19.03
CA LYS A 172 6.14 16.88 -20.10
C LYS A 172 5.64 16.40 -21.46
N PHE A 173 4.66 15.50 -21.49
CA PHE A 173 4.05 14.96 -22.71
C PHE A 173 2.66 15.56 -23.00
N ASN A 174 2.29 16.67 -22.36
CA ASN A 174 0.97 17.30 -22.46
C ASN A 174 -0.20 16.37 -22.08
N ILE A 175 0.04 15.43 -21.16
CA ILE A 175 -1.00 14.54 -20.65
C ILE A 175 -1.56 15.18 -19.38
N ALA A 176 -2.76 15.76 -19.48
CA ALA A 176 -3.47 16.32 -18.34
C ALA A 176 -4.04 15.21 -17.45
N VAL A 177 -3.76 15.29 -16.15
CA VAL A 177 -4.40 14.45 -15.15
C VAL A 177 -5.81 14.96 -14.89
N ARG A 178 -6.77 14.04 -14.72
CA ARG A 178 -8.18 14.37 -14.48
C ARG A 178 -8.49 14.28 -12.98
N ASP A 179 -8.43 15.42 -12.29
CA ASP A 179 -8.67 15.47 -10.84
C ASP A 179 -10.18 15.51 -10.48
N ASP A 180 -11.04 15.92 -11.42
CA ASP A 180 -12.48 16.10 -11.20
C ASP A 180 -13.29 14.79 -11.28
N PHE A 181 -12.62 13.65 -11.44
CA PHE A 181 -13.29 12.37 -11.59
C PHE A 181 -13.70 11.81 -10.23
N ASP A 182 -15.01 11.78 -9.97
CA ASP A 182 -15.57 11.09 -8.82
C ASP A 182 -15.93 9.63 -9.19
N PRO A 183 -15.20 8.62 -8.69
CA PRO A 183 -15.48 7.22 -9.00
C PRO A 183 -16.83 6.73 -8.46
N LEU A 184 -17.48 7.45 -7.55
CA LEU A 184 -18.78 7.09 -6.97
C LEU A 184 -19.97 7.65 -7.75
N TYR A 185 -19.70 8.45 -8.79
CA TYR A 185 -20.74 9.11 -9.55
C TYR A 185 -21.65 8.09 -10.28
N PRO A 186 -22.99 8.18 -10.15
CA PRO A 186 -23.91 7.17 -10.67
C PRO A 186 -23.87 7.02 -12.19
N SER A 187 -23.43 8.06 -12.92
CA SER A 187 -23.35 8.04 -14.39
C SER A 187 -22.18 7.21 -14.94
N ILE A 188 -21.28 6.70 -14.08
CA ILE A 188 -20.19 5.82 -14.49
C ILE A 188 -20.73 4.43 -14.88
N ILE A 189 -21.83 4.00 -14.26
CA ILE A 189 -22.48 2.74 -14.61
C ILE A 189 -23.26 2.94 -15.91
N ARG A 190 -22.76 2.34 -16.99
CA ARG A 190 -23.40 2.35 -18.31
C ARG A 190 -24.00 0.99 -18.69
N ASP A 191 -24.27 0.15 -17.69
CA ASP A 191 -24.92 -1.13 -17.88
C ASP A 191 -26.41 -0.89 -18.21
N PRO A 192 -26.92 -1.44 -19.33
CA PRO A 192 -28.33 -1.31 -19.73
C PRO A 192 -29.32 -1.70 -18.62
N THR A 193 -28.96 -2.66 -17.76
CA THR A 193 -29.82 -3.12 -16.66
C THR A 193 -30.05 -2.04 -15.60
N PHE A 194 -29.11 -1.10 -15.44
CA PHE A 194 -29.20 -0.04 -14.45
C PHE A 194 -29.82 1.24 -15.02
N VAL A 195 -30.15 1.35 -16.30
CA VAL A 195 -30.64 2.62 -16.90
C VAL A 195 -31.85 3.18 -16.12
N ASN A 196 -32.80 2.31 -15.78
CA ASN A 196 -34.05 2.68 -15.09
C ASN A 196 -34.01 2.48 -13.55
N GLU A 197 -32.87 2.09 -12.98
CA GLU A 197 -32.74 1.91 -11.52
C GLU A 197 -32.64 3.27 -10.79
N PRO A 198 -33.14 3.34 -9.54
CA PRO A 198 -33.01 4.53 -8.70
C PRO A 198 -31.53 4.86 -8.44
N ILE A 199 -31.27 6.16 -8.25
CA ILE A 199 -29.92 6.71 -8.09
C ILE A 199 -29.19 6.03 -6.92
N ASP A 200 -29.88 5.76 -5.81
CA ASP A 200 -29.27 5.14 -4.62
C ASP A 200 -28.69 3.76 -4.91
N ARG A 201 -29.42 2.94 -5.70
CA ARG A 201 -28.95 1.63 -6.11
C ARG A 201 -27.74 1.71 -7.03
N LYS A 202 -27.73 2.70 -7.95
CA LYS A 202 -26.57 2.98 -8.80
C LYS A 202 -25.36 3.34 -7.94
N VAL A 203 -25.49 4.29 -7.01
CA VAL A 203 -24.40 4.71 -6.12
C VAL A 203 -23.88 3.55 -5.28
N GLN A 204 -24.76 2.73 -4.71
CA GLN A 204 -24.37 1.55 -3.92
C GLN A 204 -23.57 0.56 -4.78
N HIS A 205 -24.04 0.28 -6.00
CA HIS A 205 -23.34 -0.60 -6.92
C HIS A 205 -21.97 -0.02 -7.34
N THR A 206 -21.91 1.27 -7.68
CA THR A 206 -20.65 1.94 -8.03
C THR A 206 -19.64 1.86 -6.89
N ARG A 207 -20.10 2.07 -5.65
CA ARG A 207 -19.27 1.96 -4.46
C ARG A 207 -18.70 0.56 -4.28
N ILE A 208 -19.52 -0.47 -4.43
CA ILE A 208 -19.06 -1.87 -4.35
C ILE A 208 -18.02 -2.15 -5.44
N ALA A 209 -18.30 -1.76 -6.69
CA ALA A 209 -17.38 -1.96 -7.80
C ALA A 209 -16.04 -1.21 -7.60
N PHE A 210 -16.09 0.00 -7.07
CA PHE A 210 -14.91 0.79 -6.74
C PHE A 210 -14.08 0.15 -5.64
N LEU A 211 -14.70 -0.26 -4.53
CA LEU A 211 -14.01 -0.93 -3.43
C LEU A 211 -13.40 -2.25 -3.87
N HIS A 212 -14.11 -3.05 -4.68
CA HIS A 212 -13.57 -4.30 -5.22
C HIS A 212 -12.29 -4.05 -6.04
N ARG A 213 -12.25 -2.98 -6.84
CA ARG A 213 -11.04 -2.60 -7.60
C ARG A 213 -9.87 -2.26 -6.68
N ILE A 214 -10.12 -1.50 -5.59
CA ILE A 214 -9.06 -1.10 -4.65
C ILE A 214 -8.60 -2.26 -3.78
N CYS A 215 -9.51 -3.08 -3.24
CA CYS A 215 -9.16 -4.19 -2.35
C CYS A 215 -8.33 -5.29 -3.03
N VAL A 216 -8.47 -5.46 -4.35
CA VAL A 216 -7.59 -6.37 -5.11
C VAL A 216 -6.16 -5.79 -5.23
N ALA A 217 -6.03 -4.46 -5.19
CA ALA A 217 -4.77 -3.75 -5.43
C ALA A 217 -3.99 -3.42 -4.14
N LEU A 218 -4.64 -3.44 -2.98
CA LEU A 218 -4.03 -3.22 -1.67
C LEU A 218 -3.90 -4.57 -0.93
N PRO A 219 -2.68 -5.09 -0.70
CA PRO A 219 -2.45 -6.30 0.09
C PRO A 219 -2.69 -6.10 1.58
#